data_AF-A0A945AUR9-F1
#
_entry.id   AF-A0A945AUR9-F1
#
_cell.length_a   1.000
_cell.length_b   1.000
_cell.length_c   1.000
_cell.angle_alpha   90.00
_cell.angle_beta   90.00
_cell.angle_gamma   90.00
#
_symmetry.space_group_name_H-M   'P 1'
#
loop_
_entity.id
_entity.type
_entity.pdbx_description
1 polymer ?
#
loop_
_entity_poly.entity_id
_entity_poly.type
_entity_poly.pdbx_seq_one_letter_code
_entity_poly.pdbx_strand_id
1 'polypeptide(L)' 'IDEMMVSKTSPMPVGLFSRMTQDEILDLTAYLISGGDSGHEYFQK' A
#
# COMPACT_ATOMS: atom_id res chain seq x y z
N ILE A 1 9.18 -16.21 10.71
CA ILE A 1 9.44 -15.23 9.65
C ILE A 1 8.84 -15.85 8.41
N ASP A 2 7.70 -15.35 7.94
CA ASP A 2 7.07 -15.85 6.72
C ASP A 2 7.92 -15.38 5.53
N GLU A 3 8.50 -16.32 4.78
CA GLU A 3 9.23 -16.00 3.56
C GLU A 3 8.27 -15.43 2.53
N MET A 4 8.61 -14.26 1.97
CA MET A 4 7.86 -13.68 0.85
C MET A 4 8.06 -14.54 -0.41
N MET A 5 7.23 -15.57 -0.57
CA MET A 5 7.17 -16.36 -1.79
C MET A 5 6.30 -15.67 -2.85
N VAL A 6 6.81 -15.55 -4.07
CA VAL A 6 6.05 -15.02 -5.20
C VAL A 6 4.95 -16.01 -5.58
N SER A 7 3.70 -15.54 -5.58
CA SER A 7 2.55 -16.33 -6.03
C SER A 7 2.66 -16.68 -7.51
N LYS A 8 2.43 -17.94 -7.87
CA LYS A 8 2.40 -18.40 -9.28
C LYS A 8 1.17 -17.88 -10.04
N THR A 9 0.07 -17.59 -9.33
CA THR A 9 -1.20 -17.15 -9.93
C THR A 9 -1.34 -15.63 -9.91
N SER A 10 -0.74 -14.95 -8.93
CA SER A 10 -0.87 -13.50 -8.72
C SER A 10 0.46 -12.85 -8.29
N PRO A 11 1.50 -12.89 -9.13
CA PRO A 11 2.75 -12.22 -8.82
C PRO A 11 2.55 -10.69 -8.82
N MET A 12 3.16 -9.99 -7.86
CA MET A 12 3.23 -8.52 -7.92
C MET A 12 4.16 -8.15 -9.09
N PRO A 13 3.70 -7.33 -10.06
CA PRO A 13 4.53 -6.91 -11.18
C PRO A 13 5.78 -6.16 -10.70
N VAL A 14 6.92 -6.44 -11.32
CA VAL A 14 8.15 -5.69 -11.07
C VAL A 14 7.96 -4.22 -11.45
N GLY A 15 8.42 -3.31 -10.60
CA GLY A 15 8.32 -1.88 -10.82
C GLY A 15 6.92 -1.27 -10.66
N LEU A 16 5.96 -2.00 -10.08
CA LEU A 16 4.61 -1.51 -9.82
C LEU A 16 4.62 -0.17 -9.06
N PHE A 17 5.45 -0.06 -8.03
CA PHE A 17 5.59 1.15 -7.22
C PHE A 17 6.61 2.16 -7.75
N SER A 18 7.37 1.82 -8.80
CA SER A 18 8.47 2.67 -9.28
C SER A 18 8.02 4.00 -9.89
N ARG A 19 6.72 4.12 -10.23
CA ARG A 19 6.13 5.37 -10.73
C ARG A 19 5.48 6.20 -9.64
N MET A 20 5.34 5.66 -8.44
CA MET A 20 4.70 6.35 -7.32
C MET A 20 5.71 7.18 -6.55
N THR A 21 5.24 8.33 -6.08
CA THR A 21 5.96 9.15 -5.10
C THR A 21 5.79 8.58 -3.70
N GLN A 22 6.68 8.98 -2.78
CA GLN A 22 6.58 8.58 -1.37
C GLN A 22 5.23 8.98 -0.76
N ASP A 23 4.73 10.17 -1.10
CA ASP A 23 3.47 10.70 -0.59
C ASP A 23 2.27 9.86 -1.06
N GLU A 24 2.25 9.46 -2.33
CA GLU A 24 1.19 8.60 -2.87
C GLU A 24 1.21 7.20 -2.23
N ILE A 25 2.39 6.66 -1.94
CA ILE A 25 2.50 5.38 -1.21
C ILE A 25 1.96 5.55 0.21
N LEU A 26 2.29 6.66 0.88
CA LEU A 26 1.82 6.95 2.23
C LEU A 26 0.28 7.06 2.25
N ASP A 27 -0.31 7.78 1.31
CA ASP A 27 -1.77 7.91 1.18
C ASP A 27 -2.45 6.56 0.93
N LEU A 28 -1.89 5.70 0.07
CA LEU A 28 -2.44 4.36 -0.13
C LEU A 28 -2.36 3.51 1.14
N THR A 29 -1.25 3.57 1.88
CA THR A 29 -1.13 2.84 3.14
C THR A 29 -2.07 3.37 4.22
N ALA A 30 -2.26 4.69 4.30
CA ALA A 30 -3.23 5.32 5.20
C ALA A 30 -4.66 4.87 4.86
N TYR A 31 -5.01 4.79 3.57
CA TYR A 31 -6.30 4.26 3.13
C TYR A 31 -6.52 2.80 3.52
N LEU A 32 -5.50 1.95 3.36
CA LEU A 32 -5.59 0.54 3.77
C LEU A 32 -5.73 0.39 5.28
N ILE A 33 -4.92 1.12 6.06
CA ILE A 33 -4.92 1.02 7.53
C ILE A 33 -6.21 1.58 8.13
N SER A 34 -6.72 2.69 7.58
CA SER A 34 -7.99 3.27 8.00
C SER A 34 -9.22 2.43 7.64
N GLY A 35 -9.06 1.39 6.81
CA GLY A 35 -10.18 0.62 6.29
C GLY A 35 -11.14 1.44 5.41
N GLY A 36 -10.66 2.56 4.86
CA GLY A 36 -11.47 3.53 4.11
C GLY A 36 -12.25 4.52 4.98
N ASP A 37 -11.96 4.61 6.29
CA ASP A 37 -12.57 5.62 7.16
C ASP A 37 -11.99 7.01 6.92
N SER A 38 -12.78 7.89 6.29
CA SER A 38 -12.40 9.30 6.07
C SER A 38 -12.18 10.12 7.34
N GLY A 39 -12.66 9.65 8.50
CA GLY A 39 -12.47 10.29 9.80
C GLY A 39 -11.20 9.83 10.54
N HIS A 40 -10.45 8.89 9.98
CA HIS A 40 -9.29 8.29 10.64
C HIS A 40 -8.19 9.32 10.91
N GLU A 41 -7.45 9.16 12.01
CA GLU A 41 -6.38 10.06 12.43
C GLU A 41 -5.26 10.23 11.38
N TYR A 42 -5.10 9.27 10.48
CA TYR A 42 -4.11 9.29 9.39
C TYR A 42 -4.52 10.17 8.21
N PHE A 43 -5.76 10.64 8.18
CA PHE A 43 -6.23 11.67 7.24
C PHE A 43 -6.34 13.05 7.90
N GLN A 44 -6.08 13.17 9.20
CA GLN A 44 -5.98 14.44 9.90
C GLN A 44 -4.57 15.01 9.62
N LYS A 45 -4.50 16.09 8.82
CA LYS A 45 -3.24 16.76 8.43
C LYS A 45 -2.63 17.59 9.55
#